data_AF-A0A942YGF7-F1
#
_entry.id   AF-A0A942YGF7-F1
#
_cell.length_a   1.000
_cell.length_b   1.000
_cell.length_c   1.000
_cell.angle_alpha   90.00
_cell.angle_beta   90.00
_cell.angle_gamma   90.00
#
_symmetry.space_group_name_H-M   'P 1'
#
loop_
_entity.id
_entity.type
_entity.pdbx_description
1 polymer ?
#
loop_
_entity_poly.entity_id
_entity_poly.type
_entity_poly.pdbx_seq_one_letter_code
_entity_poly.pdbx_strand_id
1 'polypeptide(L)'
;MSKKRSNLQIAQEQAESTIKKTNDKIEELGKYTSNLYTALNDIQELFDKIRNVPSQKHLEYKKLKEVRLNWKQQVEKIESDYKNAVAKNAGKGVTGVGAGVAVAALGPTAAMGIATTFGVASTGTAISALSGAAATNAALAWLGGGALAAGGGGMAAGNAFLALAGPVGWAIAGIALLGSGLLFWKTKSDQNRLENIFTLISKRDKKSYELAIVELNERISRIKDESVKLNDAIEKIESFGVDYNQMTEAQQYELGAYVNLMSASTQLLVNPILGLQPKYNEKDFSKFISEGNGKANEVLCSSHKDLIIALSNLLYKIKLDDKDKKLLWKSFKKNKKFLSSMNISKKEFDDIILDIVCEALYFRLC
;
A
#
# COMPACT_ATOMS: atom_id res chain seq x y z
N MET A 1 -3.48 -41.28 8.22
CA MET A 1 -4.71 -40.53 7.91
C MET A 1 -4.36 -39.06 7.74
N SER A 2 -4.61 -38.47 6.57
CA SER A 2 -4.45 -37.03 6.36
C SER A 2 -5.45 -36.27 7.24
N LYS A 3 -4.96 -35.36 8.09
CA LYS A 3 -5.80 -34.51 8.95
C LYS A 3 -6.64 -33.61 8.02
N LYS A 4 -7.96 -33.80 7.98
CA LYS A 4 -8.88 -32.99 7.16
C LYS A 4 -8.65 -31.50 7.48
N ARG A 5 -8.29 -30.70 6.47
CA ARG A 5 -8.01 -29.26 6.64
C ARG A 5 -9.26 -28.53 7.13
N SER A 6 -9.10 -27.56 8.04
CA SER A 6 -10.22 -26.71 8.48
C SER A 6 -10.61 -25.70 7.40
N ASN A 7 -11.83 -25.17 7.47
CA ASN A 7 -12.29 -24.12 6.54
C ASN A 7 -11.38 -22.88 6.59
N LEU A 8 -10.85 -22.57 7.78
CA LEU A 8 -9.88 -21.50 7.98
C LEU A 8 -8.60 -21.77 7.19
N GLN A 9 -8.02 -22.98 7.32
CA GLN A 9 -6.80 -23.35 6.59
C GLN A 9 -6.98 -23.23 5.07
N ILE A 10 -8.12 -23.69 4.55
CA ILE A 10 -8.42 -23.57 3.12
C ILE A 10 -8.54 -22.10 2.70
N ALA A 11 -9.21 -21.26 3.50
CA ALA A 11 -9.35 -19.84 3.19
C ALA A 11 -8.00 -19.09 3.25
N GLN A 12 -7.12 -19.48 4.17
CA GLN A 12 -5.77 -18.94 4.27
C GLN A 12 -4.91 -19.32 3.07
N GLU A 13 -4.86 -20.61 2.70
CA GLU A 13 -4.12 -21.09 1.52
C GLU A 13 -4.58 -20.37 0.24
N GLN A 14 -5.88 -20.13 0.10
CA GLN A 14 -6.42 -19.37 -1.03
C GLN A 14 -5.99 -17.90 -1.00
N ALA A 15 -6.02 -17.25 0.17
CA ALA A 15 -5.56 -15.87 0.32
C ALA A 15 -4.06 -15.75 0.03
N GLU A 16 -3.24 -16.65 0.55
CA GLU A 16 -1.79 -16.73 0.28
C GLU A 16 -1.50 -16.93 -1.22
N SER A 17 -2.25 -17.83 -1.88
CA SER A 17 -2.14 -18.03 -3.32
C SER A 17 -2.48 -16.76 -4.11
N THR A 18 -3.53 -16.01 -3.73
CA THR A 18 -3.88 -14.75 -4.37
C THR A 18 -2.85 -13.65 -4.09
N ILE A 19 -2.29 -13.57 -2.88
CA ILE A 19 -1.19 -12.65 -2.56
C ILE A 19 0.02 -12.92 -3.47
N LYS A 20 0.39 -14.20 -3.65
CA LYS A 20 1.48 -14.57 -4.57
C LYS A 20 1.20 -14.07 -5.99
N LYS A 21 0.01 -14.34 -6.53
CA LYS A 21 -0.40 -13.83 -7.86
C LYS A 21 -0.38 -12.30 -7.95
N THR A 22 -0.73 -11.62 -6.86
CA THR A 22 -0.67 -10.15 -6.79
C THR A 22 0.76 -9.67 -6.87
N ASN A 23 1.69 -10.31 -6.16
CA ASN A 23 3.11 -9.99 -6.22
C ASN A 23 3.69 -10.24 -7.63
N ASP A 24 3.34 -11.37 -8.26
CA ASP A 24 3.73 -11.66 -9.64
C ASP A 24 3.26 -10.55 -10.60
N LYS A 25 2.05 -10.01 -10.38
CA LYS A 25 1.50 -8.89 -11.16
C LYS A 25 2.15 -7.54 -10.85
N ILE A 26 2.58 -7.31 -9.61
CA ILE A 26 3.35 -6.13 -9.23
C ILE A 26 4.73 -6.16 -9.91
N GLU A 27 5.39 -7.32 -9.95
CA GLU A 27 6.66 -7.49 -10.68
C GLU A 27 6.47 -7.23 -12.19
N GLU A 28 5.41 -7.78 -12.77
CA GLU A 28 5.06 -7.50 -14.18
C GLU A 28 4.83 -6.00 -14.42
N LEU A 29 4.03 -5.34 -13.57
CA LEU A 29 3.80 -3.89 -13.65
C LEU A 29 5.13 -3.12 -13.57
N GLY A 30 6.05 -3.54 -12.69
CA GLY A 30 7.38 -2.95 -12.54
C GLY A 30 8.14 -2.84 -13.87
N LYS A 31 8.13 -3.91 -14.69
CA LYS A 31 8.75 -3.92 -16.03
C LYS A 31 8.14 -2.88 -16.95
N TYR A 32 6.80 -2.80 -17.00
CA TYR A 32 6.11 -1.81 -17.83
C TYR A 32 6.33 -0.37 -17.34
N THR A 33 6.31 -0.14 -16.03
CA THR A 33 6.59 1.19 -15.48
C THR A 33 8.02 1.64 -15.72
N SER A 34 8.99 0.72 -15.74
CA SER A 34 10.37 1.05 -16.12
C SER A 34 10.47 1.52 -17.57
N ASN A 35 9.80 0.82 -18.50
CA ASN A 35 9.78 1.22 -19.91
C ASN A 35 9.05 2.57 -20.10
N LEU A 36 7.94 2.78 -19.38
CA LEU A 36 7.23 4.04 -19.40
C LEU A 36 8.09 5.20 -18.88
N TYR A 37 8.85 4.97 -17.80
CA TYR A 37 9.80 5.95 -17.28
C TYR A 37 10.85 6.32 -18.33
N THR A 38 11.40 5.34 -19.06
CA THR A 38 12.35 5.60 -20.15
C THR A 38 11.74 6.49 -21.23
N ALA A 39 10.58 6.13 -21.78
CA ALA A 39 9.91 6.96 -22.80
C ALA A 39 9.58 8.36 -22.28
N LEU A 40 9.16 8.49 -21.02
CA LEU A 40 8.93 9.78 -20.38
C LEU A 40 10.20 10.61 -20.18
N ASN A 41 11.36 9.96 -20.02
CA ASN A 41 12.64 10.63 -19.95
C ASN A 41 13.10 11.08 -21.34
N ASP A 42 12.94 10.23 -22.36
CA ASP A 42 13.32 10.53 -23.74
C ASP A 42 12.56 11.76 -24.27
N ILE A 43 11.24 11.79 -24.10
CA ILE A 43 10.45 12.97 -24.47
C ILE A 43 10.83 14.20 -23.64
N GLN A 44 11.17 14.03 -22.36
CA GLN A 44 11.61 15.13 -21.50
C GLN A 44 12.92 15.75 -21.99
N GLU A 45 13.87 14.93 -22.46
CA GLU A 45 15.13 15.40 -23.03
C GLU A 45 14.93 16.20 -24.31
N LEU A 46 13.92 15.86 -25.13
CA LEU A 46 13.53 16.67 -26.27
C LEU A 46 12.95 18.02 -25.83
N PHE A 47 12.02 18.03 -24.86
CA PHE A 47 11.47 19.27 -24.29
C PHE A 47 12.54 20.17 -23.66
N ASP A 48 13.56 19.59 -23.02
CA ASP A 48 14.66 20.34 -22.39
C ASP A 48 15.54 21.05 -23.44
N LYS A 49 15.56 20.59 -24.70
CA LYS A 49 16.29 21.23 -25.80
C LYS A 49 15.53 22.40 -26.43
N ILE A 50 14.21 22.49 -26.25
CA ILE A 50 13.40 23.55 -26.85
C ILE A 50 13.58 24.85 -26.07
N ARG A 51 14.08 25.88 -26.75
CA ARG A 51 14.25 27.23 -26.20
C ARG A 51 12.96 28.05 -26.38
N ASN A 52 12.83 29.11 -25.58
CA ASN A 52 11.73 30.07 -25.65
C ASN A 52 10.33 29.48 -25.40
N VAL A 53 10.22 28.33 -24.73
CA VAL A 53 8.93 27.77 -24.31
C VAL A 53 8.26 28.73 -23.30
N PRO A 54 6.94 29.00 -23.42
CA PRO A 54 6.21 29.80 -22.46
C PRO A 54 6.42 29.31 -21.01
N SER A 55 6.65 30.25 -20.09
CA SER A 55 7.06 29.96 -18.71
C SER A 55 6.13 29.00 -17.97
N GLN A 56 4.82 29.08 -18.23
CA GLN A 56 3.83 28.19 -17.63
C GLN A 56 4.01 26.73 -18.07
N LYS A 57 4.08 26.47 -19.39
CA LYS A 57 4.32 25.12 -19.93
C LYS A 57 5.67 24.57 -19.48
N HIS A 58 6.69 25.43 -19.43
CA HIS A 58 8.02 25.09 -18.94
C HIS A 58 8.00 24.63 -17.48
N LEU A 59 7.25 25.32 -16.62
CA LEU A 59 7.10 24.95 -15.22
C LEU A 59 6.35 23.62 -15.05
N GLU A 60 5.32 23.37 -15.87
CA GLU A 60 4.53 22.14 -15.84
C GLU A 60 5.39 20.90 -16.09
N TYR A 61 6.10 20.83 -17.23
CA TYR A 61 6.90 19.63 -17.51
C TYR A 61 8.11 19.48 -16.58
N LYS A 62 8.65 20.58 -16.02
CA LYS A 62 9.68 20.52 -14.97
C LYS A 62 9.18 19.86 -13.70
N LYS A 63 7.97 20.21 -13.24
CA LYS A 63 7.34 19.54 -12.09
C LYS A 63 7.12 18.06 -12.36
N LEU A 64 6.71 17.70 -13.58
CA LEU A 64 6.58 16.30 -13.96
C LEU A 64 7.93 15.57 -13.91
N LYS A 65 9.02 16.20 -14.37
CA LYS A 65 10.38 15.65 -14.27
C LYS A 65 10.78 15.36 -12.83
N GLU A 66 10.53 16.28 -11.90
CA GLU A 66 10.82 16.07 -10.47
C GLU A 66 10.07 14.85 -9.90
N VAL A 67 8.78 14.73 -10.19
CA VAL A 67 7.96 13.57 -9.77
C VAL A 67 8.55 12.25 -10.29
N ARG A 68 8.95 12.21 -11.56
CA ARG A 68 9.54 11.01 -12.17
C ARG A 68 10.89 10.66 -11.57
N LEU A 69 11.74 11.64 -11.30
CA LEU A 69 13.04 11.43 -10.66
C LEU A 69 12.88 10.88 -9.24
N ASN A 70 11.95 11.43 -8.46
CA ASN A 70 11.64 10.92 -7.12
C ASN A 70 11.14 9.47 -7.19
N TRP A 71 10.24 9.16 -8.13
CA TRP A 71 9.76 7.80 -8.37
C TRP A 71 10.90 6.84 -8.71
N LYS A 72 11.80 7.23 -9.63
CA LYS A 72 12.94 6.41 -10.05
C LYS A 72 13.87 6.09 -8.87
N GLN A 73 14.17 7.09 -8.04
CA GLN A 73 14.96 6.91 -6.82
C GLN A 73 14.30 5.92 -5.85
N GLN A 74 12.97 5.97 -5.69
CA GLN A 74 12.26 5.01 -4.83
C GLN A 74 12.35 3.59 -5.37
N VAL A 75 12.14 3.39 -6.67
CA VAL A 75 12.24 2.06 -7.29
C VAL A 75 13.64 1.49 -7.13
N GLU A 76 14.68 2.27 -7.39
CA GLU A 76 16.08 1.84 -7.23
C GLU A 76 16.42 1.51 -5.77
N LYS A 77 15.90 2.30 -4.82
CA LYS A 77 16.04 2.02 -3.40
C LYS A 77 15.38 0.69 -3.02
N ILE A 78 14.15 0.44 -3.48
CA ILE A 78 13.44 -0.83 -3.23
C ILE A 78 14.22 -2.01 -3.80
N GLU A 79 14.72 -1.91 -5.03
CA GLU A 79 15.54 -2.95 -5.65
C GLU A 79 16.84 -3.20 -4.90
N SER A 80 17.50 -2.15 -4.42
CA SER A 80 18.72 -2.23 -3.61
C SER A 80 18.44 -2.88 -2.24
N ASP A 81 17.41 -2.41 -1.53
CA ASP A 81 16.98 -2.95 -0.24
C ASP A 81 16.61 -4.44 -0.36
N TYR A 82 15.99 -4.83 -1.48
CA TYR A 82 15.71 -6.21 -1.83
C TYR A 82 16.97 -7.04 -2.04
N LYS A 83 17.88 -6.59 -2.92
CA LYS A 83 19.16 -7.28 -3.18
C LYS A 83 19.97 -7.46 -1.89
N ASN A 84 20.01 -6.44 -1.04
CA ASN A 84 20.66 -6.48 0.26
C ASN A 84 20.00 -7.47 1.21
N ALA A 85 18.67 -7.52 1.26
CA ALA A 85 17.94 -8.48 2.08
C ALA A 85 18.16 -9.92 1.61
N VAL A 86 18.19 -10.18 0.31
CA VAL A 86 18.51 -11.50 -0.25
C VAL A 86 19.95 -11.87 0.05
N ALA A 87 20.91 -10.98 -0.18
CA ALA A 87 22.33 -11.23 0.08
C ALA A 87 22.60 -11.55 1.57
N LYS A 88 21.97 -10.82 2.50
CA LYS A 88 22.05 -11.11 3.95
C LYS A 88 21.45 -12.46 4.34
N ASN A 89 20.58 -13.02 3.51
CA ASN A 89 19.96 -14.33 3.71
C ASN A 89 20.51 -15.42 2.76
N ALA A 90 21.52 -15.10 1.94
CA ALA A 90 22.22 -16.07 1.10
C ALA A 90 22.95 -17.07 2.03
N GLY A 91 22.55 -18.33 1.98
CA GLY A 91 22.95 -19.38 2.93
C GLY A 91 21.81 -19.93 3.80
N LYS A 92 20.64 -19.27 3.83
CA LYS A 92 19.41 -19.76 4.50
C LYS A 92 18.35 -20.33 3.55
N GLY A 93 18.72 -20.69 2.32
CA GLY A 93 17.82 -21.29 1.33
C GLY A 93 16.94 -20.30 0.55
N VAL A 94 17.23 -18.99 0.60
CA VAL A 94 16.53 -17.98 -0.22
C VAL A 94 17.14 -17.95 -1.62
N THR A 95 16.47 -18.58 -2.59
CA THR A 95 16.86 -18.56 -4.01
C THR A 95 16.43 -17.24 -4.67
N GLY A 96 17.37 -16.60 -5.38
CA GLY A 96 17.24 -15.25 -5.94
C GLY A 96 16.20 -15.07 -7.04
N VAL A 97 15.80 -13.82 -7.24
CA VAL A 97 14.90 -13.36 -8.31
C VAL A 97 15.70 -12.45 -9.24
N GLY A 98 15.48 -12.61 -10.55
CA GLY A 98 16.17 -11.91 -11.64
C GLY A 98 15.95 -10.40 -11.68
N ALA A 99 16.63 -9.74 -12.61
CA ALA A 99 16.67 -8.28 -12.73
C ALA A 99 15.31 -7.67 -13.13
N GLY A 100 14.89 -6.63 -12.39
CA GLY A 100 13.68 -5.82 -12.61
C GLY A 100 12.74 -5.85 -11.40
N VAL A 101 12.45 -4.69 -10.79
CA VAL A 101 11.53 -4.42 -9.65
C VAL A 101 11.05 -5.68 -8.91
N ALA A 102 11.99 -6.37 -8.26
CA ALA A 102 11.73 -7.65 -7.63
C ALA A 102 11.04 -7.42 -6.27
N VAL A 103 9.71 -7.55 -6.23
CA VAL A 103 8.93 -7.57 -4.97
C VAL A 103 8.63 -9.02 -4.52
N ALA A 104 9.22 -10.03 -5.18
CA ALA A 104 8.88 -11.43 -4.99
C ALA A 104 9.49 -12.12 -3.73
N ALA A 105 10.02 -11.37 -2.75
CA ALA A 105 10.40 -11.92 -1.44
C ALA A 105 9.44 -11.43 -0.36
N LEU A 106 8.66 -12.37 0.15
CA LEU A 106 7.73 -12.20 1.25
C LEU A 106 8.49 -11.76 2.52
N GLY A 107 8.17 -10.57 3.06
CA GLY A 107 8.74 -10.07 4.32
C GLY A 107 8.66 -8.55 4.47
N PRO A 108 9.44 -7.97 5.42
CA PRO A 108 9.45 -6.53 5.69
C PRO A 108 9.80 -5.66 4.47
N THR A 109 10.75 -6.10 3.64
CA THR A 109 11.15 -5.36 2.42
C THR A 109 10.02 -5.25 1.41
N ALA A 110 9.23 -6.32 1.22
CA ALA A 110 8.06 -6.26 0.33
C ALA A 110 6.97 -5.33 0.89
N ALA A 111 6.72 -5.35 2.20
CA ALA A 111 5.77 -4.42 2.82
C ALA A 111 6.18 -2.96 2.62
N MET A 112 7.47 -2.65 2.81
CA MET A 112 8.02 -1.31 2.50
C MET A 112 7.94 -0.98 1.02
N GLY A 113 8.26 -1.91 0.12
CA GLY A 113 8.18 -1.70 -1.32
C GLY A 113 6.76 -1.36 -1.79
N ILE A 114 5.76 -2.03 -1.23
CA ILE A 114 4.34 -1.76 -1.54
C ILE A 114 3.90 -0.42 -0.95
N ALA A 115 4.22 -0.15 0.32
CA ALA A 115 3.90 1.13 0.96
C ALA A 115 4.53 2.32 0.20
N THR A 116 5.78 2.18 -0.24
CA THR A 116 6.47 3.22 -1.01
C THR A 116 5.89 3.38 -2.41
N THR A 117 5.65 2.28 -3.13
CA THR A 117 5.21 2.32 -4.54
C THR A 117 3.75 2.77 -4.67
N PHE A 118 2.88 2.25 -3.81
CA PHE A 118 1.43 2.39 -3.94
C PHE A 118 0.78 3.13 -2.78
N GLY A 119 1.50 3.42 -1.69
CA GLY A 119 0.92 4.11 -0.55
C GLY A 119 0.75 5.62 -0.79
N VAL A 120 -0.13 6.21 0.02
CA VAL A 120 -0.46 7.63 -0.01
C VAL A 120 -0.21 8.20 1.37
N ALA A 121 0.61 9.25 1.47
CA ALA A 121 0.85 9.94 2.72
C ALA A 121 -0.43 10.61 3.24
N SER A 122 -0.47 10.97 4.53
CA SER A 122 -1.65 11.61 5.15
C SER A 122 -2.08 12.93 4.49
N THR A 123 -1.16 13.58 3.75
CA THR A 123 -1.44 14.78 2.93
C THR A 123 -2.16 14.49 1.61
N GLY A 124 -2.37 13.22 1.26
CA GLY A 124 -2.89 12.80 -0.05
C GLY A 124 -1.81 12.65 -1.13
N THR A 125 -0.54 12.91 -0.81
CA THR A 125 0.58 12.77 -1.75
C THR A 125 0.96 11.31 -1.93
N ALA A 126 1.12 10.86 -3.19
CA ALA A 126 1.67 9.54 -3.48
C ALA A 126 3.09 9.42 -2.90
N ILE A 127 3.34 8.37 -2.12
CA ILE A 127 4.65 8.19 -1.45
C ILE A 127 5.77 7.99 -2.47
N SER A 128 5.46 7.37 -3.60
CA SER A 128 6.39 7.19 -4.72
C SER A 128 6.81 8.51 -5.39
N ALA A 129 6.07 9.61 -5.19
CA ALA A 129 6.46 10.94 -5.64
C ALA A 129 7.34 11.70 -4.63
N LEU A 130 7.60 11.13 -3.45
CA LEU A 130 8.50 11.69 -2.43
C LEU A 130 9.92 11.15 -2.59
N SER A 131 10.90 11.81 -1.96
CA SER A 131 12.30 11.38 -1.96
C SER A 131 12.88 11.19 -0.56
N GLY A 132 13.96 10.41 -0.48
CA GLY A 132 14.79 10.25 0.72
C GLY A 132 14.03 9.86 2.00
N ALA A 133 14.32 10.59 3.09
CA ALA A 133 13.75 10.34 4.41
C ALA A 133 12.23 10.58 4.44
N ALA A 134 11.72 11.55 3.67
CA ALA A 134 10.28 11.83 3.63
C ALA A 134 9.51 10.61 3.09
N ALA A 135 9.97 10.00 1.99
CA ALA A 135 9.37 8.80 1.43
C ALA A 135 9.41 7.62 2.40
N THR A 136 10.57 7.38 3.02
CA THR A 136 10.75 6.27 3.98
C THR A 136 9.85 6.44 5.20
N ASN A 137 9.79 7.65 5.76
CA ASN A 137 8.96 7.96 6.92
C ASN A 137 7.47 7.88 6.60
N ALA A 138 7.06 8.34 5.41
CA ALA A 138 5.69 8.24 4.94
C ALA A 138 5.28 6.77 4.68
N ALA A 139 6.17 5.94 4.13
CA ALA A 139 5.92 4.51 3.94
C ALA A 139 5.76 3.77 5.28
N LEU A 140 6.64 4.05 6.25
CA LEU A 140 6.52 3.51 7.61
C LEU A 140 5.23 4.00 8.29
N ALA A 141 4.93 5.29 8.20
CA ALA A 141 3.68 5.85 8.71
C ALA A 141 2.47 5.17 8.07
N TRP A 142 2.45 5.00 6.74
CA TRP A 142 1.38 4.30 6.03
C TRP A 142 1.20 2.86 6.54
N LEU A 143 2.29 2.12 6.76
CA LEU A 143 2.24 0.78 7.38
C LEU A 143 1.75 0.83 8.83
N GLY A 144 2.08 1.91 9.55
CA GLY A 144 1.62 2.21 10.91
C GLY A 144 0.21 2.78 11.01
N GLY A 145 -0.55 2.81 9.90
CA GLY A 145 -1.91 3.36 9.87
C GLY A 145 -2.00 4.88 9.71
N GLY A 146 -0.86 5.57 9.56
CA GLY A 146 -0.71 6.98 9.19
C GLY A 146 0.35 7.75 10.01
N ALA A 147 0.52 9.05 9.76
CA ALA A 147 1.52 9.90 10.41
C ALA A 147 1.13 10.37 11.83
N LEU A 148 2.09 10.40 12.77
CA LEU A 148 1.86 10.81 14.16
C LEU A 148 1.22 12.20 14.32
N ALA A 149 1.59 13.17 13.47
CA ALA A 149 0.99 14.51 13.52
C ALA A 149 -0.47 14.55 13.00
N ALA A 150 -0.83 13.60 12.13
CA ALA A 150 -2.21 13.32 11.75
C ALA A 150 -2.86 12.29 12.70
N GLY A 151 -2.17 11.99 13.81
CA GLY A 151 -2.52 11.15 14.94
C GLY A 151 -2.36 9.64 14.73
N GLY A 152 -1.94 9.12 13.59
CA GLY A 152 -1.71 7.67 13.44
C GLY A 152 -0.44 7.20 14.16
N GLY A 153 -0.13 5.90 14.04
CA GLY A 153 0.95 5.31 14.83
C GLY A 153 2.35 5.65 14.34
N GLY A 154 2.40 6.40 13.24
CA GLY A 154 3.60 6.92 12.65
C GLY A 154 4.58 5.80 12.34
N MET A 155 5.85 6.18 12.36
CA MET A 155 6.92 5.24 12.10
C MET A 155 7.07 4.18 13.19
N ALA A 156 6.62 4.44 14.42
CA ALA A 156 6.73 3.49 15.53
C ALA A 156 5.86 2.26 15.27
N ALA A 157 4.56 2.47 14.99
CA ALA A 157 3.65 1.39 14.65
C ALA A 157 4.02 0.72 13.31
N GLY A 158 4.53 1.48 12.34
CA GLY A 158 5.03 0.94 11.08
C GLY A 158 6.20 -0.03 11.26
N ASN A 159 7.20 0.36 12.05
CA ASN A 159 8.33 -0.52 12.37
C ASN A 159 7.90 -1.76 13.16
N ALA A 160 6.94 -1.60 14.06
CA ALA A 160 6.39 -2.73 14.79
C ALA A 160 5.60 -3.68 13.88
N PHE A 161 4.85 -3.16 12.91
CA PHE A 161 4.20 -3.95 11.87
C PHE A 161 5.23 -4.75 11.06
N LEU A 162 6.31 -4.12 10.62
CA LEU A 162 7.40 -4.78 9.91
C LEU A 162 8.08 -5.87 10.76
N ALA A 163 8.27 -5.64 12.06
CA ALA A 163 8.84 -6.64 12.96
C ALA A 163 7.95 -7.88 13.14
N LEU A 164 6.63 -7.72 12.95
CA LEU A 164 5.67 -8.82 12.94
C LEU A 164 5.43 -9.43 11.56
N ALA A 165 5.86 -8.76 10.48
CA ALA A 165 5.74 -9.26 9.12
C ALA A 165 6.60 -10.53 8.98
N GLY A 166 5.94 -11.68 9.03
CA GLY A 166 6.57 -12.98 8.87
C GLY A 166 7.05 -13.23 7.44
N PRO A 167 7.61 -14.42 7.17
CA PRO A 167 8.11 -14.82 5.85
C PRO A 167 7.00 -14.97 4.78
N VAL A 168 5.74 -14.65 5.11
CA VAL A 168 4.60 -14.68 4.17
C VAL A 168 4.20 -13.26 3.73
N GLY A 169 5.02 -12.25 4.01
CA GLY A 169 4.86 -10.90 3.47
C GLY A 169 3.68 -10.15 4.08
N TRP A 170 3.30 -9.06 3.42
CA TRP A 170 2.19 -8.18 3.79
C TRP A 170 0.83 -8.87 3.64
N ALA A 171 0.62 -9.92 4.44
CA ALA A 171 -0.67 -10.53 4.65
C ALA A 171 -1.43 -9.61 5.60
N ILE A 172 -2.59 -9.14 5.16
CA ILE A 172 -3.57 -8.46 6.01
C ILE A 172 -3.65 -9.21 7.35
N ALA A 173 -3.75 -8.44 8.42
CA ALA A 173 -3.56 -8.82 9.82
C ALA A 173 -4.22 -10.15 10.27
N GLY A 174 -5.21 -10.68 9.52
CA GLY A 174 -5.85 -11.96 9.78
C GLY A 174 -4.93 -13.17 9.75
N ILE A 175 -3.95 -13.25 8.84
CA ILE A 175 -3.08 -14.43 8.71
C ILE A 175 -1.96 -14.41 9.76
N ALA A 176 -1.37 -13.23 10.03
CA ALA A 176 -0.26 -13.08 10.97
C ALA A 176 -0.67 -13.27 12.46
N LEU A 177 -1.91 -12.93 12.83
CA LEU A 177 -2.36 -12.94 14.23
C LEU A 177 -2.77 -14.33 14.75
N LEU A 178 -2.86 -15.33 13.87
CA LEU A 178 -3.40 -16.65 14.18
C LEU A 178 -2.38 -17.62 14.78
N GLY A 179 -1.09 -17.41 14.52
CA GLY A 179 -0.02 -18.31 14.96
C GLY A 179 0.11 -18.46 16.49
N SER A 180 -0.55 -17.61 17.28
CA SER A 180 -0.53 -17.70 18.74
C SER A 180 -1.90 -17.65 19.43
N GLY A 181 -2.96 -17.07 18.84
CA GLY A 181 -4.21 -16.78 19.59
C GLY A 181 -5.24 -17.91 19.65
N LEU A 182 -5.38 -18.70 18.56
CA LEU A 182 -6.51 -19.62 18.42
C LEU A 182 -6.40 -20.87 19.30
N LEU A 183 -5.18 -21.23 19.69
CA LEU A 183 -4.86 -22.46 20.44
C LEU A 183 -5.19 -22.38 21.95
N PHE A 184 -5.57 -21.21 22.49
CA PHE A 184 -5.73 -21.00 23.93
C PHE A 184 -7.18 -21.04 24.45
N TRP A 185 -8.12 -21.51 23.63
CA TRP A 185 -9.54 -21.52 23.96
C TRP A 185 -10.04 -22.88 24.42
N LYS A 186 -10.76 -22.89 25.55
CA LYS A 186 -11.16 -24.10 26.28
C LYS A 186 -12.34 -24.85 25.65
N THR A 187 -13.22 -24.17 24.91
CA THR A 187 -14.42 -24.79 24.31
C THR A 187 -14.30 -24.87 22.79
N LYS A 188 -14.80 -25.97 22.22
CA LYS A 188 -14.87 -26.16 20.76
C LYS A 188 -15.77 -25.11 20.09
N SER A 189 -16.80 -24.64 20.79
CA SER A 189 -17.69 -23.57 20.30
C SER A 189 -16.93 -22.25 20.11
N ASP A 190 -16.14 -21.83 21.11
CA ASP A 190 -15.39 -20.58 21.02
C ASP A 190 -14.27 -20.65 19.97
N GLN A 191 -13.62 -21.81 19.83
CA GLN A 191 -12.66 -22.08 18.76
C GLN A 191 -13.32 -21.93 17.38
N ASN A 192 -14.47 -22.58 17.15
CA ASN A 192 -15.20 -22.50 15.88
C ASN A 192 -15.61 -21.06 15.54
N ARG A 193 -16.01 -20.25 16.53
CA ARG A 193 -16.37 -18.85 16.31
C ARG A 193 -15.18 -18.03 15.83
N LEU A 194 -14.02 -18.17 16.48
CA LEU A 194 -12.80 -17.52 16.03
C LEU A 194 -12.37 -18.02 14.65
N GLU A 195 -12.41 -19.34 14.40
CA GLU A 195 -12.13 -19.89 13.07
C GLU A 195 -13.02 -19.27 12.00
N ASN A 196 -14.30 -19.09 12.28
CA ASN A 196 -15.25 -18.46 11.36
C ASN A 196 -14.91 -16.99 11.10
N ILE A 197 -14.62 -16.19 12.14
CA ILE A 197 -14.22 -14.79 12.00
C ILE A 197 -12.99 -14.67 11.11
N PHE A 198 -11.94 -15.45 11.40
CA PHE A 198 -10.72 -15.41 10.62
C PHE A 198 -10.89 -15.97 9.19
N THR A 199 -11.80 -16.94 9.00
CA THR A 199 -12.20 -17.40 7.66
C THR A 199 -12.84 -16.27 6.86
N LEU A 200 -13.71 -15.46 7.48
CA LEU A 200 -14.33 -14.31 6.83
C LEU A 200 -13.30 -13.23 6.46
N ILE A 201 -12.34 -12.97 7.37
CA ILE A 201 -11.21 -12.08 7.11
C ILE A 201 -10.40 -12.55 5.90
N SER A 202 -9.96 -13.81 5.88
CA SER A 202 -9.19 -14.36 4.74
C SER A 202 -9.98 -14.31 3.42
N LYS A 203 -11.29 -14.58 3.44
CA LYS A 203 -12.15 -14.46 2.25
C LYS A 203 -12.30 -13.03 1.75
N ARG A 204 -12.42 -12.04 2.66
CA ARG A 204 -12.46 -10.61 2.30
C ARG A 204 -11.12 -10.16 1.71
N ASP A 205 -10.03 -10.58 2.31
CA ASP A 205 -8.68 -10.22 1.91
C ASP A 205 -8.38 -10.77 0.52
N LYS A 206 -8.71 -12.05 0.28
CA LYS A 206 -8.67 -12.67 -1.06
C LYS A 206 -9.38 -11.81 -2.11
N LYS A 207 -10.63 -11.40 -1.85
CA LYS A 207 -11.40 -10.55 -2.78
C LYS A 207 -10.74 -9.19 -3.01
N SER A 208 -10.12 -8.61 -1.98
CA SER A 208 -9.42 -7.32 -2.09
C SER A 208 -8.18 -7.44 -2.98
N TYR A 209 -7.43 -8.54 -2.87
CA TYR A 209 -6.30 -8.81 -3.77
C TYR A 209 -6.73 -9.20 -5.18
N GLU A 210 -7.85 -9.93 -5.36
CA GLU A 210 -8.43 -10.18 -6.68
C GLU A 210 -8.79 -8.86 -7.38
N LEU A 211 -9.37 -7.90 -6.67
CA LEU A 211 -9.63 -6.56 -7.21
C LEU A 211 -8.33 -5.81 -7.52
N ALA A 212 -7.32 -5.88 -6.64
CA ALA A 212 -6.01 -5.29 -6.91
C ALA A 212 -5.37 -5.85 -8.19
N ILE A 213 -5.49 -7.16 -8.44
CA ILE A 213 -5.01 -7.79 -9.68
C ILE A 213 -5.71 -7.20 -10.92
N VAL A 214 -7.02 -6.96 -10.85
CA VAL A 214 -7.76 -6.30 -11.94
C VAL A 214 -7.20 -4.89 -12.18
N GLU A 215 -7.07 -4.08 -11.13
CA GLU A 215 -6.51 -2.73 -11.22
C GLU A 215 -5.08 -2.71 -11.78
N LEU A 216 -4.23 -3.66 -11.37
CA LEU A 216 -2.86 -3.81 -11.87
C LEU A 216 -2.86 -4.13 -13.37
N ASN A 217 -3.71 -5.05 -13.83
CA ASN A 217 -3.82 -5.38 -15.25
C ASN A 217 -4.31 -4.19 -16.09
N GLU A 218 -5.33 -3.47 -15.62
CA GLU A 218 -5.83 -2.26 -16.27
C GLU A 218 -4.74 -1.20 -16.39
N ARG A 219 -3.95 -1.00 -15.32
CA ARG A 219 -2.81 -0.08 -15.33
C ARG A 219 -1.74 -0.53 -16.33
N ILE A 220 -1.40 -1.81 -16.38
CA ILE A 220 -0.46 -2.36 -17.38
C ILE A 220 -0.96 -2.08 -18.80
N SER A 221 -2.25 -2.30 -19.08
CA SER A 221 -2.83 -2.00 -20.40
C SER A 221 -2.69 -0.53 -20.77
N ARG A 222 -3.06 0.36 -19.85
CA ARG A 222 -2.92 1.82 -20.06
C ARG A 222 -1.48 2.25 -20.28
N ILE A 223 -0.54 1.67 -19.54
CA ILE A 223 0.89 1.95 -19.72
C ILE A 223 1.32 1.56 -21.14
N LYS A 224 0.93 0.38 -21.64
CA LYS A 224 1.24 -0.04 -23.02
C LYS A 224 0.70 0.97 -24.04
N ASP A 225 -0.56 1.35 -23.92
CA ASP A 225 -1.21 2.28 -24.85
C ASP A 225 -0.57 3.67 -24.82
N GLU A 226 -0.26 4.18 -23.63
CA GLU A 226 0.39 5.49 -23.49
C GLU A 226 1.86 5.47 -23.90
N SER A 227 2.59 4.36 -23.71
CA SER A 227 3.96 4.21 -24.22
C SER A 227 4.02 4.29 -25.75
N VAL A 228 3.05 3.73 -26.47
CA VAL A 228 2.97 3.88 -27.94
C VAL A 228 2.80 5.35 -28.31
N LYS A 229 1.85 6.05 -27.66
CA LYS A 229 1.61 7.49 -27.91
C LYS A 229 2.81 8.36 -27.59
N LEU A 230 3.57 8.02 -26.54
CA LEU A 230 4.80 8.73 -26.17
C LEU A 230 5.87 8.54 -27.24
N ASN A 231 6.04 7.32 -27.76
CA ASN A 231 7.00 7.06 -28.83
C ASN A 231 6.63 7.83 -30.11
N ASP A 232 5.35 7.82 -30.50
CA ASP A 232 4.88 8.63 -31.64
C ASP A 232 5.15 10.13 -31.42
N ALA A 233 4.97 10.63 -30.20
CA ALA A 233 5.25 12.01 -29.85
C ALA A 233 6.76 12.32 -29.88
N ILE A 234 7.61 11.40 -29.42
CA ILE A 234 9.07 11.52 -29.48
C ILE A 234 9.52 11.70 -30.93
N GLU A 235 9.09 10.82 -31.83
CA GLU A 235 9.44 10.89 -33.26
C GLU A 235 8.98 12.21 -33.89
N LYS A 236 7.78 12.69 -33.56
CA LYS A 236 7.24 13.93 -34.11
C LYS A 236 7.97 15.17 -33.61
N ILE A 237 8.28 15.26 -32.31
CA ILE A 237 8.91 16.45 -31.72
C ILE A 237 10.28 16.74 -32.37
N GLU A 238 11.02 15.70 -32.77
CA GLU A 238 12.31 15.86 -33.45
C GLU A 238 12.21 16.72 -34.71
N SER A 239 11.05 16.72 -35.39
CA SER A 239 10.79 17.52 -36.58
C SER A 239 10.43 19.00 -36.30
N PHE A 240 10.16 19.37 -35.04
CA PHE A 240 9.63 20.71 -34.70
C PHE A 240 10.73 21.77 -34.58
N GLY A 241 12.00 21.35 -34.48
CA GLY A 241 13.12 22.24 -34.20
C GLY A 241 13.25 22.61 -32.71
N VAL A 242 14.22 23.46 -32.39
CA VAL A 242 14.65 23.75 -31.01
C VAL A 242 14.34 25.17 -30.53
N ASP A 243 13.53 25.92 -31.27
CA ASP A 243 13.08 27.26 -30.90
C ASP A 243 11.55 27.35 -31.02
N TYR A 244 10.88 27.44 -29.88
CA TYR A 244 9.41 27.48 -29.81
C TYR A 244 8.80 28.61 -30.63
N ASN A 245 9.46 29.76 -30.69
CA ASN A 245 8.96 30.93 -31.42
C ASN A 245 9.03 30.77 -32.94
N GLN A 246 9.79 29.79 -33.43
CA GLN A 246 9.90 29.45 -34.85
C GLN A 246 8.97 28.29 -35.25
N MET A 247 8.27 27.70 -34.29
CA MET A 247 7.28 26.65 -34.55
C MET A 247 5.98 27.27 -35.04
N THR A 248 5.29 26.54 -35.91
CA THR A 248 3.91 26.85 -36.31
C THR A 248 2.96 26.75 -35.11
N GLU A 249 1.82 27.44 -35.17
CA GLU A 249 0.79 27.33 -34.13
C GLU A 249 0.35 25.87 -33.90
N ALA A 250 0.22 25.08 -34.96
CA ALA A 250 -0.13 23.67 -34.87
C ALA A 250 0.90 22.86 -34.06
N GLN A 251 2.19 23.06 -34.32
CA GLN A 251 3.28 22.43 -33.55
C GLN A 251 3.27 22.88 -32.08
N GLN A 252 3.03 24.17 -31.84
CA GLN A 252 2.92 24.73 -30.49
C GLN A 252 1.73 24.17 -29.69
N TYR A 253 0.60 23.91 -30.36
CA TYR A 253 -0.57 23.22 -29.80
C TYR A 253 -0.26 21.75 -29.53
N GLU A 254 0.39 21.06 -30.47
CA GLU A 254 0.75 19.65 -30.33
C GLU A 254 1.75 19.42 -29.18
N LEU A 255 2.73 20.30 -28.99
CA LEU A 255 3.57 20.30 -27.78
C LEU A 255 2.75 20.44 -26.48
N GLY A 256 1.71 21.26 -26.49
CA GLY A 256 0.79 21.35 -25.34
C GLY A 256 0.08 20.03 -25.06
N ALA A 257 -0.37 19.32 -26.11
CA ALA A 257 -0.96 18.00 -25.97
C ALA A 257 0.04 16.96 -25.43
N TYR A 258 1.31 17.05 -25.81
CA TYR A 258 2.35 16.16 -25.28
C TYR A 258 2.66 16.41 -23.82
N VAL A 259 2.61 17.66 -23.33
CA VAL A 259 2.71 17.92 -21.87
C VAL A 259 1.55 17.26 -21.11
N ASN A 260 0.33 17.29 -21.66
CA ASN A 260 -0.82 16.59 -21.08
C ASN A 260 -0.63 15.07 -21.08
N LEU A 261 -0.11 14.50 -22.17
CA LEU A 261 0.25 13.08 -22.26
C LEU A 261 1.30 12.72 -21.22
N MET A 262 2.40 13.48 -21.13
CA MET A 262 3.44 13.29 -20.10
C MET A 262 2.86 13.34 -18.69
N SER A 263 1.88 14.24 -18.44
CA SER A 263 1.20 14.35 -17.16
C SER A 263 0.41 13.08 -16.83
N ALA A 264 -0.47 12.64 -17.74
CA ALA A 264 -1.27 11.42 -17.58
C ALA A 264 -0.38 10.18 -17.38
N SER A 265 0.66 10.04 -18.20
CA SER A 265 1.63 8.95 -18.11
C SER A 265 2.45 8.99 -16.83
N THR A 266 2.81 10.18 -16.34
CA THR A 266 3.48 10.30 -15.04
C THR A 266 2.57 9.82 -13.89
N GLN A 267 1.25 10.07 -13.97
CA GLN A 267 0.30 9.54 -12.98
C GLN A 267 0.23 8.01 -13.00
N LEU A 268 0.45 7.37 -14.16
CA LEU A 268 0.57 5.90 -14.24
C LEU A 268 1.82 5.35 -13.55
N LEU A 269 2.78 6.17 -13.12
CA LEU A 269 3.89 5.76 -12.27
C LEU A 269 3.56 5.88 -10.78
N VAL A 270 2.84 6.92 -10.37
CA VAL A 270 2.69 7.29 -8.94
C VAL A 270 1.33 6.97 -8.33
N ASN A 271 0.28 6.79 -9.12
CA ASN A 271 -1.06 6.56 -8.58
C ASN A 271 -1.13 5.30 -7.69
N PRO A 272 -1.93 5.32 -6.62
CA PRO A 272 -2.11 4.15 -5.77
C PRO A 272 -2.89 3.04 -6.49
N ILE A 273 -2.74 1.81 -6.01
CA ILE A 273 -3.69 0.72 -6.29
C ILE A 273 -4.70 0.68 -5.14
N LEU A 274 -5.97 0.94 -5.42
CA LEU A 274 -7.03 1.10 -4.43
C LEU A 274 -7.31 -0.21 -3.67
N GLY A 275 -7.25 -1.34 -4.36
CA GLY A 275 -7.32 -2.67 -3.76
C GLY A 275 -6.28 -2.87 -2.65
N LEU A 276 -5.11 -2.24 -2.78
CA LEU A 276 -3.98 -2.30 -1.84
C LEU A 276 -4.03 -1.21 -0.75
N GLN A 277 -4.91 -0.22 -0.83
CA GLN A 277 -5.00 0.79 0.22
C GLN A 277 -5.65 0.25 1.51
N PRO A 278 -5.27 0.79 2.69
CA PRO A 278 -5.94 0.51 3.95
C PRO A 278 -7.44 0.81 3.85
N LYS A 279 -8.25 -0.01 4.52
CA LYS A 279 -9.72 0.11 4.55
C LYS A 279 -10.23 0.95 5.72
N TYR A 280 -9.33 1.41 6.58
CA TYR A 280 -9.56 2.38 7.66
C TYR A 280 -8.28 3.21 7.84
N ASN A 281 -8.32 4.52 7.63
CA ASN A 281 -7.16 5.39 7.77
C ASN A 281 -7.44 6.52 8.78
N GLU A 282 -6.45 7.39 8.97
CA GLU A 282 -6.55 8.49 9.91
C GLU A 282 -7.66 9.47 9.59
N LYS A 283 -7.94 9.73 8.31
CA LYS A 283 -9.02 10.65 7.92
C LYS A 283 -10.35 10.08 8.39
N ASP A 284 -10.54 8.77 8.28
CA ASP A 284 -11.73 8.09 8.78
C ASP A 284 -11.80 8.14 10.31
N PHE A 285 -10.67 7.91 10.99
CA PHE A 285 -10.59 8.00 12.45
C PHE A 285 -10.90 9.41 12.95
N SER A 286 -10.24 10.43 12.40
CA SER A 286 -10.43 11.83 12.79
C SER A 286 -11.87 12.26 12.54
N LYS A 287 -12.48 11.84 11.43
CA LYS A 287 -13.91 12.06 11.16
C LYS A 287 -14.79 11.35 12.20
N PHE A 288 -14.49 10.11 12.54
CA PHE A 288 -15.21 9.37 13.60
C PHE A 288 -15.12 10.07 14.97
N ILE A 289 -13.97 10.65 15.30
CA ILE A 289 -13.80 11.43 16.53
C ILE A 289 -14.56 12.75 16.48
N SER A 290 -14.51 13.49 15.38
CA SER A 290 -15.12 14.81 15.30
C SER A 290 -16.64 14.78 15.11
N GLU A 291 -17.15 13.79 14.37
CA GLU A 291 -18.53 13.74 13.87
C GLU A 291 -19.29 12.49 14.33
N GLY A 292 -18.59 11.44 14.78
CA GLY A 292 -19.20 10.19 15.23
C GLY A 292 -19.31 10.08 16.75
N ASN A 293 -19.64 8.88 17.21
CA ASN A 293 -19.72 8.55 18.64
C ASN A 293 -18.33 8.54 19.32
N GLY A 294 -17.25 8.71 18.56
CA GLY A 294 -15.90 8.87 19.09
C GLY A 294 -15.76 10.04 20.08
N LYS A 295 -16.62 11.06 19.99
CA LYS A 295 -16.70 12.18 20.95
C LYS A 295 -16.91 11.72 22.40
N ALA A 296 -17.78 10.73 22.62
CA ALA A 296 -18.11 10.27 23.97
C ALA A 296 -16.93 9.56 24.66
N ASN A 297 -15.99 9.04 23.87
CA ASN A 297 -14.81 8.30 24.34
C ASN A 297 -13.51 8.95 23.86
N GLU A 298 -13.50 10.26 23.62
CA GLU A 298 -12.40 10.97 22.91
C GLU A 298 -11.02 10.71 23.53
N VAL A 299 -10.92 10.75 24.86
CA VAL A 299 -9.67 10.49 25.60
C VAL A 299 -9.18 9.06 25.35
N LEU A 300 -10.06 8.07 25.49
CA LEU A 300 -9.71 6.66 25.30
C LEU A 300 -9.36 6.35 23.85
N CYS A 301 -10.15 6.88 22.92
CA CYS A 301 -9.92 6.75 21.49
C CYS A 301 -8.57 7.35 21.09
N SER A 302 -8.23 8.53 21.61
CA SER A 302 -6.95 9.20 21.33
C SER A 302 -5.78 8.41 21.90
N SER A 303 -5.91 7.84 23.10
CA SER A 303 -4.86 7.00 23.70
C SER A 303 -4.66 5.65 23.00
N HIS A 304 -5.65 5.15 22.25
CA HIS A 304 -5.61 3.85 21.59
C HIS A 304 -5.81 3.93 20.07
N LYS A 305 -5.54 5.09 19.47
CA LYS A 305 -5.85 5.36 18.06
C LYS A 305 -5.25 4.32 17.11
N ASP A 306 -3.97 3.98 17.30
CA ASP A 306 -3.25 3.03 16.45
C ASP A 306 -3.86 1.63 16.50
N LEU A 307 -4.21 1.20 17.71
CA LEU A 307 -4.89 -0.07 17.93
C LEU A 307 -6.27 -0.07 17.28
N ILE A 308 -7.02 1.03 17.41
CA ILE A 308 -8.35 1.18 16.79
C ILE A 308 -8.24 1.15 15.27
N ILE A 309 -7.29 1.86 14.66
CA ILE A 309 -7.06 1.85 13.21
C ILE A 309 -6.64 0.46 12.73
N ALA A 310 -5.71 -0.19 13.42
CA ALA A 310 -5.24 -1.53 13.08
C ALA A 310 -6.37 -2.57 13.15
N LEU A 311 -7.14 -2.57 14.24
CA LEU A 311 -8.29 -3.47 14.41
C LEU A 311 -9.43 -3.14 13.45
N SER A 312 -9.65 -1.86 13.11
CA SER A 312 -10.64 -1.45 12.11
C SER A 312 -10.27 -1.99 10.72
N ASN A 313 -9.00 -1.91 10.31
CA ASN A 313 -8.55 -2.55 9.07
C ASN A 313 -8.72 -4.08 9.12
N LEU A 314 -8.35 -4.71 10.24
CA LEU A 314 -8.49 -6.15 10.42
C LEU A 314 -9.95 -6.61 10.33
N LEU A 315 -10.88 -5.85 10.91
CA LEU A 315 -12.30 -6.20 11.07
C LEU A 315 -13.22 -5.52 10.04
N TYR A 316 -12.67 -4.78 9.08
CA TYR A 316 -13.44 -4.09 8.05
C TYR A 316 -14.43 -5.04 7.34
N LYS A 317 -15.71 -4.69 7.33
CA LYS A 317 -16.81 -5.51 6.78
C LYS A 317 -16.98 -6.91 7.42
N ILE A 318 -16.45 -7.12 8.62
CA ILE A 318 -16.69 -8.33 9.42
C ILE A 318 -17.77 -8.02 10.45
N LYS A 319 -18.90 -8.72 10.35
CA LYS A 319 -19.98 -8.60 11.34
C LYS A 319 -19.60 -9.40 12.59
N LEU A 320 -19.68 -8.76 13.75
CA LEU A 320 -19.36 -9.35 15.04
C LEU A 320 -20.56 -9.14 15.98
N ASP A 321 -20.94 -10.18 16.72
CA ASP A 321 -21.83 -10.02 17.87
C ASP A 321 -21.02 -9.79 19.17
N ASP A 322 -21.70 -9.61 20.30
CA ASP A 322 -21.06 -9.36 21.61
C ASP A 322 -20.13 -10.48 22.06
N LYS A 323 -20.46 -11.74 21.75
CA LYS A 323 -19.63 -12.88 22.10
C LYS A 323 -18.40 -12.94 21.20
N ASP A 324 -18.51 -12.59 19.91
CA ASP A 324 -17.35 -12.49 19.01
C ASP A 324 -16.39 -11.39 19.47
N LYS A 325 -16.88 -10.21 19.80
CA LYS A 325 -16.08 -9.11 20.35
C LYS A 325 -15.33 -9.57 21.60
N LYS A 326 -16.03 -10.16 22.58
CA LYS A 326 -15.40 -10.66 23.81
C LYS A 326 -14.34 -11.74 23.57
N LEU A 327 -14.54 -12.62 22.59
CA LEU A 327 -13.57 -13.65 22.21
C LEU A 327 -12.34 -13.05 21.51
N LEU A 328 -12.53 -12.10 20.60
CA LEU A 328 -11.42 -11.41 19.92
C LEU A 328 -10.58 -10.61 20.91
N TRP A 329 -11.21 -9.82 21.78
CA TRP A 329 -10.51 -9.04 22.81
C TRP A 329 -9.65 -9.94 23.69
N LYS A 330 -10.22 -11.01 24.25
CA LYS A 330 -9.47 -11.98 25.06
C LYS A 330 -8.34 -12.65 24.28
N SER A 331 -8.51 -12.89 22.98
CA SER A 331 -7.48 -13.49 22.12
C SER A 331 -6.31 -12.55 21.95
N PHE A 332 -6.56 -11.30 21.55
CA PHE A 332 -5.51 -10.30 21.37
C PHE A 332 -4.85 -9.89 22.69
N LYS A 333 -5.62 -9.74 23.76
CA LYS A 333 -5.13 -9.44 25.12
C LYS A 333 -4.18 -10.52 25.67
N LYS A 334 -4.23 -11.75 25.16
CA LYS A 334 -3.28 -12.82 25.50
C LYS A 334 -2.07 -12.89 24.57
N ASN A 335 -2.14 -12.24 23.40
CA ASN A 335 -1.07 -12.25 22.42
C ASN A 335 -0.01 -11.19 22.76
N LYS A 336 1.03 -11.60 23.51
CA LYS A 336 2.12 -10.70 23.92
C LYS A 336 2.81 -10.02 22.74
N LYS A 337 2.97 -10.70 21.60
CA LYS A 337 3.62 -10.14 20.39
C LYS A 337 2.80 -9.02 19.77
N PHE A 338 1.48 -9.21 19.69
CA PHE A 338 0.54 -8.19 19.22
C PHE A 338 0.48 -6.98 20.16
N LEU A 339 0.41 -7.23 21.47
CA LEU A 339 0.42 -6.17 22.47
C LEU A 339 1.71 -5.35 22.40
N SER A 340 2.88 -6.01 22.34
CA SER A 340 4.16 -5.33 22.21
C SER A 340 4.29 -4.55 20.90
N SER A 341 3.73 -5.06 19.79
CA SER A 341 3.81 -4.33 18.51
C SER A 341 2.92 -3.09 18.49
N MET A 342 1.86 -3.07 19.28
CA MET A 342 0.99 -1.89 19.41
C MET A 342 1.44 -0.98 20.55
N ASN A 343 2.56 -1.29 21.22
CA ASN A 343 3.06 -0.60 22.41
C ASN A 343 1.99 -0.45 23.52
N ILE A 344 1.16 -1.48 23.70
CA ILE A 344 0.04 -1.49 24.64
C ILE A 344 0.24 -2.62 25.64
N SER A 345 0.09 -2.32 26.92
CA SER A 345 0.10 -3.34 27.97
C SER A 345 -1.21 -4.13 27.99
N LYS A 346 -1.16 -5.31 28.59
CA LYS A 346 -2.37 -6.13 28.80
C LYS A 346 -3.45 -5.39 29.63
N LYS A 347 -3.05 -4.47 30.51
CA LYS A 347 -3.98 -3.71 31.36
C LYS A 347 -4.69 -2.62 30.57
N GLU A 348 -3.99 -1.97 29.64
CA GLU A 348 -4.53 -0.90 28.80
C GLU A 348 -5.49 -1.43 27.73
N PHE A 349 -5.36 -2.68 27.27
CA PHE A 349 -6.33 -3.26 26.34
C PHE A 349 -7.63 -3.68 27.05
N ASP A 350 -8.56 -2.74 27.15
CA ASP A 350 -9.92 -2.92 27.66
C ASP A 350 -10.88 -3.52 26.60
N ASP A 351 -11.98 -4.17 27.02
CA ASP A 351 -12.91 -4.80 26.07
C ASP A 351 -13.74 -3.79 25.29
N ILE A 352 -13.99 -2.61 25.87
CA ILE A 352 -14.67 -1.49 25.19
C ILE A 352 -14.00 -1.07 23.89
N ILE A 353 -12.69 -1.33 23.73
CA ILE A 353 -11.94 -0.99 22.51
C ILE A 353 -12.53 -1.70 21.28
N LEU A 354 -13.04 -2.92 21.42
CA LEU A 354 -13.68 -3.60 20.27
C LEU A 354 -15.07 -3.06 19.96
N ASP A 355 -15.79 -2.51 20.94
CA ASP A 355 -17.03 -1.79 20.69
C ASP A 355 -16.74 -0.52 19.90
N ILE A 356 -15.74 0.26 20.32
CA ILE A 356 -15.28 1.46 19.62
C ILE A 356 -14.85 1.14 18.18
N VAL A 357 -14.12 0.05 17.95
CA VAL A 357 -13.75 -0.39 16.60
C VAL A 357 -14.98 -0.69 15.75
N CYS A 358 -16.00 -1.36 16.31
CA CYS A 358 -17.23 -1.64 15.58
C CYS A 358 -18.03 -0.38 15.27
N GLU A 359 -18.09 0.58 16.21
CA GLU A 359 -18.72 1.88 16.01
C GLU A 359 -18.00 2.71 14.94
N ALA A 360 -16.67 2.75 14.99
CA ALA A 360 -15.83 3.41 14.00
C ALA A 360 -16.04 2.85 12.59
N LEU A 361 -16.15 1.53 12.48
CA LEU A 361 -16.45 0.84 11.22
C LEU A 361 -17.89 1.10 10.75
N TYR A 362 -18.86 1.13 11.66
CA TYR A 362 -20.25 1.43 11.34
C TYR A 362 -20.38 2.86 10.80
N PHE A 363 -19.79 3.85 11.50
CA PHE A 363 -19.78 5.25 11.09
C PHE A 363 -19.13 5.47 9.71
N ARG A 364 -18.15 4.66 9.33
CA ARG A 364 -17.53 4.75 7.99
C ARG A 364 -18.44 4.19 6.88
N LEU A 365 -19.25 3.19 7.19
CA LEU A 365 -20.04 2.44 6.21
C LEU A 365 -21.45 3.01 5.99
N CYS A 366 -21.93 3.83 6.92
CA CYS A 366 -23.16 4.61 6.84
C CYS A 366 -22.84 6.04 6.38
#